data_AF-A0AAU1X254-F1
#
_entry.id   AF-A0AAU1X254-F1
#
_cell.length_a   1.000
_cell.length_b   1.000
_cell.length_c   1.000
_cell.angle_alpha   90.00
_cell.angle_beta   90.00
_cell.angle_gamma   90.00
#
_symmetry.space_group_name_H-M   'P 1'
#
loop_
_entity.id
_entity.type
_entity.pdbx_description
1 polymer ?
#
loop_
_entity_poly.entity_id
_entity_poly.type
_entity_poly.pdbx_seq_one_letter_code
_entity_poly.pdbx_strand_id
1 'polypeptide(L)' 'MSTYAVFGTVKALPRDDDWELITETADPVEATSVAHETEGTFWRRLTEDGQIVLDRV' A
#
# COMPACT_ATOMS: atom_id res chain seq x y z
N MET A 1 -7.39 -3.43 17.55
CA MET A 1 -7.75 -3.74 16.15
C MET A 1 -6.57 -3.31 15.34
N SER A 2 -6.06 -4.20 14.48
CA SER A 2 -4.96 -3.85 13.59
C SER A 2 -5.46 -2.90 12.51
N THR A 3 -4.67 -1.89 12.21
CA THR A 3 -4.97 -0.92 11.15
C THR A 3 -4.13 -1.25 9.93
N TYR A 4 -4.80 -1.33 8.78
CA TYR A 4 -4.18 -1.56 7.50
C TYR A 4 -4.10 -0.26 6.72
N ALA A 5 -2.91 0.11 6.28
CA ALA A 5 -2.68 1.26 5.44
C ALA A 5 -2.03 0.82 4.12
N VAL A 6 -2.59 1.31 3.02
CA VAL A 6 -2.01 1.13 1.68
C VAL A 6 -1.38 2.45 1.29
N PHE A 7 -0.11 2.41 0.95
CA PHE A 7 0.56 3.54 0.33
C PHE A 7 0.84 3.23 -1.12
N GLY A 8 0.92 4.25 -1.97
CA GLY A 8 1.38 4.09 -3.33
C GLY A 8 2.18 5.26 -3.86
N THR A 9 2.79 5.03 -5.01
CA THR A 9 3.63 6.01 -5.69
C THR A 9 3.77 5.70 -7.18
N VAL A 10 3.85 6.76 -7.99
CA VAL A 10 4.09 6.68 -9.45
C VAL A 10 5.56 6.77 -9.83
N LYS A 11 6.44 6.97 -8.85
CA LYS A 11 7.87 7.14 -9.11
C LYS A 11 8.45 5.83 -9.62
N ALA A 12 9.22 5.87 -10.70
CA ALA A 12 9.86 4.67 -11.26
C ALA A 12 10.87 4.01 -10.29
N LEU A 13 11.47 4.81 -9.39
CA LEU A 13 12.41 4.38 -8.36
C LEU A 13 12.03 5.07 -7.04
N PRO A 14 11.07 4.51 -6.28
CA PRO A 14 10.56 5.15 -5.09
C PRO A 14 11.55 5.07 -3.92
N ARG A 15 11.63 6.16 -3.16
CA ARG A 15 12.30 6.29 -1.87
C ARG A 15 11.26 6.23 -0.74
N ASP A 16 11.71 6.13 0.50
CA ASP A 16 10.81 6.00 1.65
C ASP A 16 9.85 7.20 1.80
N ASP A 17 10.27 8.37 1.34
CA ASP A 17 9.54 9.64 1.31
C ASP A 17 8.66 9.83 0.05
N ASP A 18 8.73 8.95 -0.94
CA ASP A 18 7.90 9.02 -2.16
C ASP A 18 6.50 8.39 -2.01
N TRP A 19 6.19 7.84 -0.85
CA TRP A 19 4.97 7.05 -0.60
C TRP A 19 3.84 7.90 -0.02
N GLU A 20 2.71 7.90 -0.71
CA GLU A 20 1.51 8.62 -0.30
C GLU A 20 0.44 7.64 0.18
N LEU A 21 -0.29 7.99 1.24
CA LEU A 21 -1.38 7.16 1.77
C LEU A 21 -2.54 7.16 0.75
N ILE A 22 -2.91 5.97 0.28
CA ILE A 22 -4.06 5.76 -0.61
C ILE A 22 -5.31 5.50 0.22
N THR A 23 -5.23 4.56 1.16
CA THR A 23 -6.35 4.20 2.03
C THR A 23 -5.85 3.71 3.39
N GLU A 24 -6.67 3.88 4.41
CA GLU A 24 -6.48 3.33 5.75
C GLU A 24 -7.81 2.72 6.20
N THR A 25 -7.80 1.45 6.58
CA THR A 25 -8.99 0.70 6.96
C THR A 25 -8.66 -0.37 8.00
N ALA A 26 -9.65 -0.75 8.80
CA ALA A 26 -9.55 -1.91 9.70
C ALA A 26 -9.89 -3.23 8.97
N ASP A 27 -10.36 -3.16 7.72
CA ASP A 27 -10.69 -4.33 6.91
C ASP A 27 -9.49 -4.80 6.05
N PRO A 28 -8.89 -5.96 6.36
CA PRO A 28 -7.76 -6.49 5.58
C PRO A 28 -8.13 -6.83 4.13
N VAL A 29 -9.40 -7.17 3.85
CA VAL A 29 -9.87 -7.53 2.50
C VAL A 29 -9.90 -6.29 1.62
N GLU A 30 -10.45 -5.19 2.14
CA GLU A 30 -10.45 -3.89 1.45
C GLU A 30 -9.02 -3.41 1.19
N ALA A 31 -8.15 -3.42 2.20
CA ALA A 31 -6.76 -3.00 2.05
C ALA A 31 -6.00 -3.85 1.02
N THR A 32 -6.22 -5.16 1.03
CA THR A 32 -5.61 -6.08 0.04
C THR A 32 -6.14 -5.83 -1.37
N SER A 33 -7.44 -5.59 -1.52
CA SER A 33 -8.05 -5.26 -2.82
C SER A 33 -7.44 -3.98 -3.39
N VAL A 34 -7.30 -2.94 -2.56
CA VAL A 34 -6.67 -1.69 -2.98
C VAL A 34 -5.18 -1.89 -3.26
N ALA A 35 -4.46 -2.72 -2.51
CA ALA A 35 -3.05 -2.99 -2.79
C ALA A 35 -2.83 -3.69 -4.15
N HIS A 36 -3.76 -4.55 -4.58
CA HIS A 36 -3.65 -5.36 -5.81
C HIS A 36 -4.35 -4.78 -7.04
N GLU A 37 -5.04 -3.66 -6.92
CA GLU A 37 -5.66 -3.02 -8.08
C GLU A 37 -4.54 -2.45 -8.99
N THR A 38 -4.24 -3.20 -10.06
CA THR A 38 -3.14 -2.91 -10.98
C THR A 38 -3.59 -1.95 -12.08
N GLU A 39 -3.21 -0.68 -11.97
CA GLU A 39 -2.85 0.09 -13.16
C GLU A 39 -1.33 -0.05 -13.33
N GLY A 40 -0.86 -0.55 -14.47
CA GLY A 40 0.49 -1.15 -14.65
C GLY A 40 1.71 -0.23 -14.53
N THR A 41 1.62 0.91 -13.85
CA THR A 41 2.74 1.89 -13.65
C THR A 41 2.87 2.37 -12.20
N PHE A 42 2.11 1.83 -11.25
CA PHE A 42 2.03 2.32 -9.87
C PHE A 42 2.62 1.31 -8.90
N TRP A 43 3.46 1.76 -7.98
CA TRP A 43 3.93 0.96 -6.84
C TRP A 43 2.90 1.08 -5.70
N ARG A 44 2.60 -0.03 -5.02
CA ARG A 44 1.75 -0.05 -3.82
C ARG A 44 2.45 -0.88 -2.72
N ARG A 45 2.35 -0.44 -1.46
CA ARG A 45 2.80 -1.17 -0.27
C ARG A 45 1.65 -1.27 0.73
N LEU A 46 1.44 -2.46 1.29
CA LEU A 46 0.49 -2.68 2.38
C LEU A 46 1.26 -2.75 3.70
N THR A 47 0.80 -1.97 4.68
CA THR A 47 1.30 -2.02 6.06
C THR A 47 0.21 -2.42 7.03
N GLU A 48 0.53 -3.29 7.99
CA GLU A 48 -0.28 -3.61 9.17
C GLU A 48 0.42 -3.02 10.39
N ASP A 49 -0.26 -2.15 11.14
CA ASP A 49 0.28 -1.52 12.36
C ASP A 49 1.69 -0.90 12.16
N GLY A 50 1.97 -0.39 10.96
CA GLY A 50 3.25 0.22 10.57
C GLY A 50 4.32 -0.76 10.05
N GLN A 51 4.04 -2.05 9.96
CA GLN A 51 4.94 -3.06 9.40
C GLN A 51 4.50 -3.45 7.99
N ILE A 52 5.45 -3.55 7.05
CA ILE A 52 5.15 -3.97 5.67
C ILE A 52 4.79 -5.46 5.67
N VAL A 53 3.61 -5.80 5.16
CA VAL A 53 3.06 -7.17 5.16
C VAL A 53 2.90 -7.78 3.76
N LEU A 54 3.04 -6.97 2.69
CA LEU A 54 3.09 -7.46 1.32
C LEU A 54 4.31 -6.88 0.60
N ASP A 55 5.04 -7.77 -0.09
CA ASP A 55 6.07 -7.41 -1.05
C ASP A 55 5.46 -6.76 -2.30
N ARG A 56 6.32 -6.09 -3.08
CA ARG A 56 5.99 -5.40 -4.33
C ARG A 56 5.05 -6.23 -5.22
N VAL A 57 3.93 -5.62 -5.63
CA VAL A 57 3.06 -6.10 -6.73
C VAL A 57 3.61 -5.66 -8.08
#